data_AF-A0A7K5G171-F1
#
_entry.id   AF-A0A7K5G171-F1
#
_cell.length_a   1.000
_cell.length_b   1.000
_cell.length_c   1.000
_cell.angle_alpha   90.00
_cell.angle_beta   90.00
_cell.angle_gamma   90.00
#
_symmetry.space_group_name_H-M   'P 1'
#
loop_
_entity.id
_entity.type
_entity.pdbx_description
1 polymer ?
#
loop_
_entity_poly.entity_id
_entity_poly.type
_entity_poly.pdbx_seq_one_letter_code
_entity_poly.pdbx_strand_id
1 'polypeptide(L)'
;AVQNGVTHLEEDTSFRWQCVEQPIGKLLFRRFLEGEPRLAAAGALWAELEAYERCEAEERPALEAELRKRFLTPGGEQHCAFLGNMAAPAG
;
A
#
# COMPACT_ATOMS: atom_id res chain seq x y z
N ALA A 1 -20.97 -33.93 -11.19
CA ALA A 1 -19.87 -33.21 -10.52
C ALA A 1 -20.19 -31.72 -10.61
N VAL A 2 -20.68 -31.13 -9.52
CA VAL A 2 -20.88 -29.68 -9.41
C VAL A 2 -20.04 -29.24 -8.23
N GLN A 3 -18.89 -28.63 -8.51
CA GLN A 3 -18.08 -27.89 -7.55
C GLN A 3 -18.15 -26.42 -7.97
N ASN A 4 -19.28 -25.75 -7.74
CA ASN A 4 -19.47 -24.33 -8.06
C ASN A 4 -19.91 -23.50 -6.83
N GLY A 5 -19.86 -24.06 -5.62
CA GLY A 5 -20.34 -23.40 -4.40
C GLY A 5 -19.26 -22.88 -3.45
N VAL A 6 -17.98 -23.18 -3.70
CA VAL A 6 -16.89 -22.88 -2.75
C VAL A 6 -16.11 -21.63 -3.13
N THR A 7 -15.94 -21.35 -4.43
CA THR A 7 -15.16 -20.20 -4.93
C THR A 7 -15.78 -18.84 -4.61
N HIS A 8 -17.12 -18.72 -4.66
CA HIS A 8 -17.78 -17.43 -4.48
C HIS A 8 -17.69 -16.91 -3.02
N LEU A 9 -17.68 -17.81 -2.03
CA LEU A 9 -17.65 -17.42 -0.61
C LEU A 9 -16.24 -16.99 -0.14
N GLU A 10 -15.19 -17.59 -0.71
CA GLU A 10 -13.80 -17.22 -0.46
C GLU A 10 -13.48 -15.84 -1.07
N GLU A 11 -14.03 -15.54 -2.25
CA GLU A 11 -13.95 -14.22 -2.87
C GLU A 11 -14.70 -13.16 -2.03
N ASP A 12 -15.90 -13.47 -1.55
CA ASP A 12 -16.73 -12.56 -0.74
C ASP A 12 -16.13 -12.19 0.64
N THR A 13 -15.09 -12.90 1.10
CA THR A 13 -14.38 -12.61 2.37
C THR A 13 -12.89 -12.28 2.19
N SER A 14 -12.37 -12.40 0.96
CA SER A 14 -10.97 -12.11 0.66
C SER A 14 -10.67 -10.61 0.71
N PHE A 15 -9.74 -10.21 1.58
CA PHE A 15 -9.23 -8.83 1.62
C PHE A 15 -8.61 -8.42 0.28
N ARG A 16 -7.82 -9.31 -0.34
CA ARG A 16 -7.18 -9.02 -1.62
C ARG A 16 -8.23 -8.74 -2.70
N TRP A 17 -9.25 -9.57 -2.78
CA TRP A 17 -10.33 -9.38 -3.74
C TRP A 17 -11.07 -8.06 -3.48
N GLN A 18 -11.57 -7.87 -2.25
CA GLN A 18 -12.41 -6.73 -1.90
C GLN A 18 -11.67 -5.39 -1.90
N CYS A 19 -10.45 -5.34 -1.37
CA CYS A 19 -9.76 -4.08 -1.08
C CYS A 19 -8.64 -3.75 -2.07
N VAL A 20 -8.26 -4.67 -2.97
CA VAL A 20 -7.16 -4.45 -3.93
C VAL A 20 -7.59 -4.66 -5.38
N GLU A 21 -8.32 -5.74 -5.68
CA GLU A 21 -8.67 -6.10 -7.06
C GLU A 21 -9.99 -5.46 -7.51
N GLN A 22 -10.98 -5.37 -6.62
CA GLN A 22 -12.25 -4.67 -6.87
C GLN A 22 -12.04 -3.15 -6.87
N PRO A 23 -12.25 -2.41 -7.99
CA PRO A 23 -11.92 -0.99 -8.07
C PRO A 23 -12.67 -0.12 -7.05
N ILE A 24 -13.97 -0.39 -6.85
CA ILE A 24 -14.80 0.35 -5.89
C ILE A 24 -14.36 0.02 -4.46
N GLY A 25 -14.12 -1.26 -4.16
CA GLY A 25 -13.70 -1.67 -2.83
C GLY A 25 -12.31 -1.13 -2.47
N LYS A 26 -11.37 -1.11 -3.43
CA LYS A 26 -10.07 -0.43 -3.28
C LYS A 26 -10.22 1.06 -3.03
N LEU A 27 -11.10 1.74 -3.76
CA LEU A 27 -11.37 3.17 -3.54
C LEU A 27 -11.89 3.41 -2.12
N LEU A 28 -12.91 2.66 -1.68
CA LEU A 28 -13.47 2.77 -0.35
C LEU A 28 -12.44 2.48 0.75
N PHE A 29 -11.63 1.44 0.56
CA PHE A 29 -10.58 1.09 1.50
C PHE A 29 -9.49 2.18 1.58
N ARG A 30 -9.10 2.79 0.46
CA ARG A 30 -8.19 3.95 0.48
C ARG A 30 -8.77 5.12 1.27
N ARG A 31 -10.06 5.43 1.12
CA ARG A 31 -10.73 6.48 1.93
C ARG A 31 -10.75 6.14 3.41
N PHE A 32 -10.95 4.87 3.75
CA PHE A 32 -10.84 4.41 5.13
C PHE A 32 -9.42 4.62 5.69
N LEU A 33 -8.38 4.25 4.93
CA LEU A 33 -6.98 4.46 5.34
C LEU A 33 -6.67 5.96 5.53
N GLU A 34 -7.15 6.83 4.64
CA GLU A 34 -7.00 8.29 4.75
C GLU A 34 -7.66 8.85 6.02
N GLY A 35 -8.79 8.28 6.44
CA GLY A 35 -9.58 8.75 7.59
C GLY A 35 -9.17 8.18 8.96
N GLU A 36 -8.39 7.10 9.01
CA GLU A 36 -7.91 6.48 10.25
C GLU A 36 -6.46 6.91 10.53
N PRO A 37 -6.20 7.77 11.53
CA PRO A 37 -4.86 8.32 11.78
C PRO A 37 -3.76 7.27 11.96
N ARG A 38 -4.10 6.09 12.52
CA ARG A 38 -3.14 4.99 12.71
C ARG A 38 -2.73 4.31 11.40
N LEU A 39 -3.54 4.44 10.35
CA LEU A 39 -3.34 3.79 9.05
C LEU A 39 -3.02 4.80 7.93
N ALA A 40 -3.20 6.09 8.16
CA ALA A 40 -2.99 7.15 7.18
C ALA A 40 -1.60 7.12 6.52
N ALA A 41 -0.54 6.84 7.30
CA ALA A 41 0.81 6.71 6.76
C ALA A 41 0.95 5.52 5.78
N ALA A 42 0.33 4.38 6.10
CA ALA A 42 0.34 3.21 5.21
C ALA A 42 -0.45 3.47 3.92
N GLY A 43 -1.61 4.13 4.01
CA GLY A 43 -2.40 4.53 2.86
C GLY A 43 -1.67 5.53 1.96
N ALA A 44 -0.98 6.51 2.55
CA ALA A 44 -0.16 7.46 1.82
C ALA A 44 1.01 6.77 1.10
N LEU A 45 1.76 5.90 1.78
CA LEU A 45 2.83 5.14 1.14
C LEU A 45 2.33 4.31 -0.05
N TRP A 46 1.21 3.62 0.09
CA TRP A 46 0.63 2.85 -1.01
C TRP A 46 0.31 3.72 -2.22
N ALA A 47 -0.29 4.89 -2.01
CA ALA A 47 -0.59 5.83 -3.09
C ALA A 47 0.67 6.30 -3.83
N GLU A 48 1.75 6.58 -3.09
CA GLU A 48 3.03 7.01 -3.64
C GLU A 48 3.74 5.87 -4.40
N LEU A 49 3.64 4.61 -3.94
CA LEU A 49 4.16 3.46 -4.67
C LEU A 49 3.44 3.25 -6.01
N GLU A 50 2.12 3.41 -6.05
CA GLU A 50 1.37 3.36 -7.31
C GLU A 50 1.70 4.53 -8.25
N ALA A 51 2.05 5.70 -7.70
CA ALA A 51 2.54 6.82 -8.50
C ALA A 51 3.94 6.51 -9.05
N TYR A 52 4.82 5.97 -8.22
CA TYR A 52 6.18 5.55 -8.59
C TYR A 52 6.19 4.49 -9.70
N GLU A 53 5.27 3.52 -9.69
CA GLU A 53 5.13 2.53 -10.77
C GLU A 53 4.82 3.15 -12.14
N ARG A 54 4.29 4.39 -12.17
CA ARG A 54 3.89 5.12 -13.37
C ARG A 54 4.83 6.28 -13.72
N CYS A 55 5.89 6.52 -12.94
CA CYS A 55 6.80 7.62 -13.20
C CYS A 55 7.83 7.30 -14.29
N GLU A 56 8.35 8.35 -14.93
CA GLU A 56 9.38 8.23 -15.95
C GLU A 56 10.74 7.88 -15.32
N ALA A 57 11.64 7.30 -16.11
CA ALA A 57 12.92 6.80 -15.60
C ALA A 57 13.78 7.91 -14.97
N GLU A 58 13.66 9.14 -15.48
CA GLU A 58 14.35 10.33 -15.01
C GLU A 58 13.82 10.82 -13.65
N GLU A 59 12.57 10.52 -13.31
CA GLU A 59 11.92 10.94 -12.05
C GLU A 59 12.20 9.96 -10.91
N ARG A 60 12.48 8.69 -11.22
CA ARG A 60 12.66 7.60 -10.24
C ARG A 60 13.65 7.92 -9.13
N PRO A 61 14.88 8.42 -9.40
CA PRO A 61 15.86 8.63 -8.33
C PRO A 61 15.39 9.67 -7.30
N ALA A 62 14.69 10.71 -7.75
CA ALA A 62 14.17 11.75 -6.87
C ALA A 62 13.00 11.21 -6.02
N LEU A 63 12.08 10.45 -6.64
CA LEU A 63 10.95 9.84 -5.93
C LEU A 63 11.41 8.78 -4.92
N GLU A 64 12.41 7.95 -5.23
CA GLU A 64 12.98 6.98 -4.29
C GLU A 64 13.55 7.65 -3.04
N ALA A 65 14.31 8.74 -3.24
CA ALA A 65 14.90 9.48 -2.13
C ALA A 65 13.81 10.07 -1.22
N GLU A 66 12.75 10.63 -1.81
CA GLU A 66 11.62 11.19 -1.05
C GLU A 66 10.82 10.11 -0.32
N LEU A 67 10.49 8.99 -0.99
CA LEU A 67 9.84 7.84 -0.38
C LEU A 67 10.61 7.33 0.84
N ARG A 68 11.95 7.20 0.70
CA ARG A 68 12.81 6.73 1.80
C ARG A 68 12.82 7.70 2.97
N LYS A 69 12.97 9.00 2.70
CA LYS A 69 12.99 10.04 3.72
C LYS A 69 11.66 10.15 4.47
N ARG A 70 10.54 10.14 3.74
CA ARG A 70 9.20 10.38 4.28
C ARG A 70 8.63 9.17 5.03
N PHE A 71 8.78 7.97 4.46
CA PHE A 71 8.10 6.77 4.96
C PHE A 71 9.02 5.74 5.61
N LEU A 72 10.29 5.63 5.18
CA LEU A 72 11.17 4.53 5.62
C LEU A 72 12.21 4.93 6.67
N THR A 73 12.36 6.22 6.94
CA THR A 73 13.33 6.74 7.90
C THR A 73 12.68 6.97 9.26
N PRO A 74 13.23 6.45 10.37
CA PRO A 74 12.74 6.78 11.70
C PRO A 74 12.73 8.29 11.94
N GLY A 75 11.59 8.83 12.36
CA GLY A 75 11.39 10.27 12.53
C GLY A 75 11.00 11.02 11.25
N GLY A 76 10.85 10.34 10.12
CA GLY A 76 10.20 10.89 8.92
C GLY A 76 8.74 11.25 9.20
N GLU A 77 8.21 12.24 8.46
CA GLU A 77 6.87 12.81 8.68
C GLU A 77 5.75 11.75 8.70
N GLN A 78 5.87 10.71 7.87
CA GLN A 78 4.92 9.62 7.79
C GLN A 78 5.60 8.27 7.94
N HIS A 79 6.56 8.19 8.87
CA HIS A 79 7.33 6.98 9.11
C HIS A 79 6.43 5.74 9.33
N CYS A 80 6.55 4.78 8.42
CA CYS A 80 5.85 3.50 8.42
C CYS A 80 6.57 2.49 9.31
N ALA A 81 6.47 2.65 10.63
CA ALA A 81 7.17 1.80 11.60
C ALA A 81 6.83 0.29 11.50
N PHE A 82 5.66 -0.05 10.92
CA PHE A 82 5.27 -1.44 10.67
C PHE A 82 6.17 -2.16 9.65
N LEU A 83 6.95 -1.42 8.86
CA LEU A 83 7.93 -2.00 7.92
C LEU A 83 9.23 -2.47 8.60
N GLY A 84 9.42 -2.15 9.88
CA GLY A 84 10.56 -2.61 10.68
C GLY A 84 11.92 -2.36 10.02
N ASN A 85 12.84 -3.32 10.15
CA ASN A 85 14.22 -3.24 9.66
C ASN A 85 14.38 -3.60 8.16
N MET A 86 13.29 -3.69 7.38
CA MET A 86 13.40 -3.95 5.92
C MET A 86 14.13 -2.83 5.16
N ALA A 87 14.29 -1.65 5.77
CA ALA A 87 15.00 -0.51 5.21
C ALA A 87 16.50 -0.44 5.58
N ALA A 88 17.00 -1.33 6.46
CA ALA A 88 18.41 -1.38 6.81
C ALA A 88 19.20 -2.00 5.64
N PRO A 89 20.27 -1.36 5.14
CA PRO A 89 21.16 -2.03 4.21
C PRO A 89 21.70 -3.30 4.88
N ALA A 90 21.65 -4.44 4.18
CA ALA A 90 22.42 -5.60 4.58
C ALA A 90 23.89 -5.14 4.66
N GLY A 91 24.45 -5.15 5.87
CA GLY A 91 25.85 -4.84 6.11
C GLY A 91 26.78 -5.87 5.50
#